data_AF-A0A1W2M230-F1
#
_entry.id   AF-A0A1W2M230-F1
#
_cell.length_a   1.000
_cell.length_b   1.000
_cell.length_c   1.000
_cell.angle_alpha   90.00
_cell.angle_beta   90.00
_cell.angle_gamma   90.00
#
_symmetry.space_group_name_H-M   'P 1'
#
loop_
_entity.id
_entity.type
_entity.pdbx_description
1 polymer ?
#
loop_
_entity_poly.entity_id
_entity_poly.type
_entity_poly.pdbx_seq_one_letter_code
_entity_poly.pdbx_strand_id
1 'polypeptide(L)'
;MMCRAKHDGGRRCPACTDPARRPLARIRQRIGRYDRAARRANEAEDWDTLLRYVELLDRDVAAHEAATAAATEPPASLPPSRAAEFTPAATVDLSDDQLAAALAELDDDPRAQEQVLDTLEWRDQLAQQRDAEIAAHEQEQERQRREREAAWQAAAEAEDASPLTNPARRPSRQLSAEQTCREEYDVHTYTSYLDAETECRGQLLNREGLARGIDPLSLFSGPAARARKYSSEELRAWWARNGRITYTEWRYQWLGRDSDREAARTAKFQSLGEATA
;
A
#
# COMPACT_ATOMS: atom_id res chain seq x y z
N MET A 1 -57.66 -20.94 -7.73
CA MET A 1 -57.72 -20.20 -6.45
C MET A 1 -56.31 -19.74 -6.11
N MET A 2 -55.94 -18.51 -6.50
CA MET A 2 -54.62 -17.94 -6.15
C MET A 2 -54.66 -17.49 -4.69
N CYS A 3 -53.69 -17.90 -3.88
CA CYS A 3 -53.56 -17.44 -2.50
C CYS A 3 -53.23 -15.94 -2.52
N ARG A 4 -54.13 -15.09 -2.01
CA ARG A 4 -53.85 -13.66 -1.83
C ARG A 4 -52.71 -13.47 -0.83
N ALA A 5 -51.89 -12.45 -1.06
CA ALA A 5 -50.78 -12.11 -0.20
C ALA A 5 -51.27 -11.62 1.18
N LYS A 6 -50.43 -11.78 2.21
CA LYS A 6 -50.79 -11.52 3.63
C LYS A 6 -51.30 -10.09 3.88
N HIS A 7 -50.94 -9.14 3.03
CA HIS A 7 -51.33 -7.74 3.15
C HIS A 7 -52.78 -7.45 2.71
N ASP A 8 -53.43 -8.35 1.96
CA ASP A 8 -54.77 -8.14 1.40
C ASP A 8 -55.92 -8.67 2.28
N GLY A 9 -55.68 -8.97 3.56
CA GLY A 9 -56.72 -9.47 4.48
C GLY A 9 -57.28 -10.86 4.14
N GLY A 10 -56.67 -11.60 3.21
CA GLY A 10 -57.08 -12.95 2.83
C GLY A 10 -56.67 -14.01 3.86
N ARG A 11 -57.56 -14.94 4.20
CA ARG A 11 -57.21 -16.12 5.00
C ARG A 11 -56.16 -16.94 4.24
N ARG A 12 -55.02 -17.24 4.89
CA ARG A 12 -54.02 -18.17 4.33
C ARG A 12 -54.71 -19.51 4.08
N CYS A 13 -54.43 -20.14 2.94
CA CYS A 13 -54.97 -21.47 2.71
C CYS A 13 -54.48 -22.41 3.84
N PRO A 14 -55.29 -23.38 4.30
CA PRO A 14 -54.92 -24.26 5.41
C PRO A 14 -53.55 -24.93 5.21
N ALA A 15 -53.18 -25.23 3.96
CA ALA A 15 -51.89 -25.80 3.60
C ALA A 15 -50.68 -24.87 3.83
N CYS A 16 -50.86 -23.55 3.92
CA CYS A 16 -49.79 -22.61 4.24
C CYS A 16 -49.53 -22.49 5.75
N THR A 17 -50.51 -22.88 6.57
CA THR A 17 -50.50 -22.65 8.03
C THR A 17 -49.91 -23.84 8.80
N ASP A 18 -50.06 -25.06 8.26
CA ASP A 18 -49.51 -26.28 8.84
C ASP A 18 -48.34 -26.78 7.97
N PRO A 19 -47.08 -26.70 8.45
CA PRO A 19 -45.91 -27.14 7.70
C PRO A 19 -45.94 -28.64 7.39
N ALA A 20 -46.53 -29.47 8.25
CA ALA A 20 -46.66 -30.92 8.03
C ALA A 20 -47.61 -31.24 6.86
N ARG A 21 -48.56 -30.34 6.55
CA ARG A 21 -49.50 -30.50 5.43
C ARG A 21 -48.99 -29.92 4.09
N ARG A 22 -47.87 -29.19 4.10
CA ARG A 22 -47.30 -28.58 2.86
C ARG A 22 -46.85 -29.63 1.83
N PRO A 23 -46.16 -30.72 2.19
CA PRO A 23 -45.78 -31.76 1.23
C PRO A 23 -46.99 -32.39 0.56
N LEU A 24 -48.00 -32.77 1.36
CA LEU A 24 -49.26 -33.34 0.87
C LEU A 24 -49.99 -32.40 -0.11
N ALA A 25 -50.02 -31.10 0.19
CA ALA A 25 -50.63 -30.12 -0.70
C ALA A 25 -49.89 -29.98 -2.04
N ARG A 26 -48.54 -30.04 -2.03
CA ARG A 26 -47.74 -30.00 -3.26
C ARG A 26 -47.95 -31.23 -4.13
N ILE A 27 -48.00 -32.42 -3.53
CA ILE A 27 -48.26 -33.68 -4.25
C ILE A 27 -49.63 -33.61 -4.93
N ARG A 28 -50.69 -33.21 -4.20
CA ARG A 28 -52.05 -33.05 -4.77
C ARG A 28 -52.09 -32.06 -5.95
N GLN A 29 -51.35 -30.96 -5.87
CA GLN A 29 -51.27 -29.99 -6.97
C GLN A 29 -50.60 -30.56 -8.22
N ARG A 30 -49.55 -31.38 -8.05
CA ARG A 30 -48.88 -32.04 -9.18
C ARG A 30 -49.77 -33.10 -9.84
N ILE A 31 -50.43 -33.96 -9.04
CA ILE A 31 -51.42 -34.94 -9.55
C ILE A 31 -52.46 -34.24 -10.44
N GLY A 32 -53.07 -33.16 -9.93
CA GLY A 32 -54.07 -32.42 -10.70
C GLY A 32 -53.50 -31.74 -11.97
N ARG A 33 -52.21 -31.42 -12.02
CA ARG A 33 -51.55 -30.89 -13.22
C ARG A 33 -51.32 -32.01 -14.25
N TYR A 34 -50.84 -33.17 -13.81
CA TYR A 34 -50.59 -34.32 -14.68
C TYR A 34 -51.88 -34.89 -15.26
N ASP A 35 -52.96 -34.98 -14.48
CA ASP A 35 -54.27 -35.42 -14.97
C ASP A 35 -54.77 -34.54 -16.13
N ARG A 36 -54.71 -33.21 -15.98
CA ARG A 36 -55.11 -32.29 -17.07
C ARG A 36 -54.21 -32.40 -18.30
N ALA A 37 -52.91 -32.65 -18.12
CA ALA A 37 -51.97 -32.80 -19.22
C ALA A 37 -52.20 -34.12 -19.97
N ALA A 38 -52.41 -35.23 -19.23
CA ALA A 38 -52.77 -36.53 -19.78
C ALA A 38 -54.06 -36.45 -20.61
N ARG A 39 -55.12 -35.81 -20.10
CA ARG A 39 -56.38 -35.62 -20.82
C ARG A 39 -56.19 -34.90 -22.17
N ARG A 40 -55.40 -33.83 -22.19
CA ARG A 40 -55.09 -33.10 -23.43
C ARG A 40 -54.29 -33.93 -24.43
N ALA A 41 -53.31 -34.71 -23.96
CA ALA A 41 -52.54 -35.60 -24.81
C ALA A 41 -53.43 -36.70 -25.42
N ASN A 42 -54.35 -37.26 -24.63
CA ASN A 42 -55.33 -38.22 -25.09
C ASN A 42 -56.29 -37.63 -26.13
N GLU A 43 -56.80 -36.40 -25.91
CA GLU A 43 -57.64 -35.69 -26.89
C GLU A 43 -56.90 -35.40 -28.21
N ALA A 44 -55.58 -35.23 -28.17
CA ALA A 44 -54.73 -35.00 -29.33
C ALA A 44 -54.19 -36.29 -29.97
N GLU A 45 -54.57 -37.46 -29.45
CA GLU A 45 -54.07 -38.79 -29.86
C GLU A 45 -52.53 -38.92 -29.80
N ASP A 46 -51.86 -38.16 -28.91
CA ASP A 46 -50.42 -38.24 -28.65
C ASP A 46 -50.14 -39.26 -27.54
N TRP A 47 -50.03 -40.53 -27.95
CA TRP A 47 -49.91 -41.68 -27.05
C TRP A 47 -48.61 -41.70 -26.24
N ASP A 48 -47.49 -41.24 -26.80
CA ASP A 48 -46.20 -41.21 -26.12
C ASP A 48 -46.23 -40.18 -24.96
N THR A 49 -46.78 -38.99 -25.23
CA THR A 49 -46.96 -37.98 -24.20
C THR A 49 -47.97 -38.42 -23.13
N LEU A 50 -49.03 -39.13 -23.53
CA LEU A 50 -50.02 -39.69 -22.61
C LEU A 50 -49.36 -40.68 -21.63
N LEU A 51 -48.63 -41.67 -22.14
CA LEU A 51 -47.95 -42.69 -21.33
C LEU A 51 -47.03 -42.07 -20.29
N ARG A 52 -46.23 -41.07 -20.70
CA ARG A 52 -45.34 -40.34 -19.78
C ARG A 52 -46.10 -39.66 -18.64
N TYR A 53 -47.26 -39.07 -18.90
CA TYR A 53 -48.04 -38.42 -17.84
C TYR A 53 -48.75 -39.40 -16.93
N VAL A 54 -49.14 -40.58 -17.43
CA VAL A 54 -49.72 -41.65 -16.61
C VAL A 54 -48.70 -42.16 -15.60
N GLU A 55 -47.46 -42.46 -16.02
CA GLU A 55 -46.39 -42.90 -15.12
C GLU A 55 -46.09 -41.86 -14.01
N LEU A 56 -46.07 -40.57 -14.37
CA LEU A 56 -45.89 -39.49 -13.40
C LEU A 56 -47.04 -39.39 -12.39
N LEU A 57 -48.26 -39.71 -12.83
CA LEU A 57 -49.46 -39.69 -12.01
C LEU A 57 -49.46 -40.84 -11.01
N ASP A 58 -49.15 -42.06 -11.45
CA ASP A 58 -49.05 -43.24 -10.59
C ASP A 58 -48.00 -43.05 -9.49
N ARG A 59 -46.82 -42.51 -9.85
CA ARG A 59 -45.76 -42.20 -8.88
C ARG A 59 -46.23 -41.21 -7.80
N ASP A 60 -46.90 -40.13 -8.20
CA ASP A 60 -47.32 -39.10 -7.25
C ASP A 60 -48.56 -39.54 -6.43
N VAL A 61 -49.42 -40.42 -6.95
CA VAL A 61 -50.50 -41.06 -6.19
C VAL A 61 -49.93 -41.95 -5.09
N ALA A 62 -48.97 -42.83 -5.42
CA ALA A 62 -48.30 -43.66 -4.41
C ALA A 62 -47.61 -42.82 -3.33
N ALA A 63 -46.96 -41.72 -3.72
CA ALA A 63 -46.36 -40.78 -2.77
C ALA A 63 -47.40 -40.06 -1.89
N HIS A 64 -48.59 -39.78 -2.42
CA HIS A 64 -49.69 -39.18 -1.66
C HIS A 64 -50.21 -40.16 -0.60
N GLU A 65 -50.43 -41.41 -0.98
CA GLU A 65 -50.91 -42.48 -0.10
C GLU A 65 -49.94 -42.73 1.07
N ALA A 66 -48.65 -42.87 0.77
CA ALA A 66 -47.60 -43.05 1.78
C ALA A 66 -47.56 -41.88 2.78
N ALA A 67 -47.63 -40.65 2.29
CA ALA A 67 -47.63 -39.46 3.14
C ALA A 67 -48.91 -39.32 3.98
N THR A 68 -50.06 -39.81 3.49
CA THR A 68 -51.30 -39.84 4.29
C THR A 68 -51.29 -40.94 5.35
N ALA A 69 -50.68 -42.10 5.06
CA ALA A 69 -50.51 -43.17 6.04
C ALA A 69 -49.63 -42.70 7.21
N ALA A 70 -48.49 -42.07 6.91
CA ALA A 70 -47.57 -41.53 7.92
C ALA A 70 -48.22 -40.44 8.80
N ALA A 71 -49.21 -39.70 8.29
CA ALA A 71 -49.92 -38.68 9.06
C ALA A 71 -50.96 -39.24 10.05
N THR A 72 -51.24 -40.55 10.01
CA THR A 72 -52.31 -41.20 10.80
C THR A 72 -51.78 -41.92 12.05
N GLU A 73 -50.46 -42.15 12.16
CA GLU A 73 -49.85 -42.71 13.36
C GLU A 73 -49.72 -41.63 14.47
N PRO A 74 -50.29 -41.84 15.67
CA PRO A 74 -50.10 -40.92 16.79
C PRO A 74 -48.63 -40.94 17.22
N PRO A 75 -47.96 -39.78 17.39
CA PRO A 75 -46.55 -39.75 17.72
C PRO A 75 -46.32 -40.35 19.11
N ALA A 76 -45.37 -41.30 19.20
CA ALA A 76 -44.80 -41.71 20.46
C ALA A 76 -44.30 -40.47 21.22
N SER A 77 -44.44 -40.45 22.55
CA SER A 77 -44.00 -39.34 23.39
C SER A 77 -42.53 -39.01 23.10
N LEU A 78 -42.27 -37.85 22.49
CA LEU A 78 -40.92 -37.40 22.17
C LEU A 78 -40.11 -37.24 23.47
N PRO A 79 -38.80 -37.53 23.46
CA PRO A 79 -37.93 -37.27 24.59
C PRO A 79 -37.94 -35.78 24.98
N PRO A 80 -37.64 -35.43 26.24
CA PRO A 80 -37.52 -34.04 26.66
C PRO A 80 -36.40 -33.35 25.87
N SER A 81 -36.67 -32.12 25.43
CA SER A 81 -35.72 -31.37 24.62
C SER A 81 -34.45 -31.01 25.38
N ARG A 82 -33.32 -31.08 24.68
CA ARG A 82 -31.98 -30.74 25.17
C ARG A 82 -31.62 -29.26 25.02
N ALA A 83 -32.56 -28.39 24.62
CA ALA A 83 -32.29 -26.98 24.33
C ALA A 83 -31.52 -26.24 25.44
N ALA A 84 -31.77 -26.55 26.71
CA ALA A 84 -31.09 -25.92 27.85
C ALA A 84 -29.55 -26.11 27.84
N GLU A 85 -29.05 -27.18 27.23
CA GLU A 85 -27.62 -27.48 27.09
C GLU A 85 -26.91 -26.53 26.12
N PHE A 86 -27.67 -25.89 25.23
CA PHE A 86 -27.13 -25.07 24.13
C PHE A 86 -27.33 -23.56 24.33
N THR A 87 -27.58 -23.11 25.56
CA THR A 87 -27.67 -21.67 25.84
C THR A 87 -26.29 -20.99 25.76
N PRO A 88 -26.19 -19.68 25.47
CA PRO A 88 -24.90 -18.99 25.40
C PRO A 88 -24.01 -19.15 26.64
N ALA A 89 -24.61 -19.28 27.83
CA ALA A 89 -23.87 -19.51 29.07
C ALA A 89 -23.38 -20.97 29.22
N ALA A 90 -24.12 -21.94 28.71
CA ALA A 90 -23.76 -23.36 28.77
C ALA A 90 -22.71 -23.76 27.73
N THR A 91 -22.61 -22.99 26.64
CA THR A 91 -21.74 -23.28 25.48
C THR A 91 -20.46 -22.47 25.44
N VAL A 92 -20.12 -21.74 26.51
CA VAL A 92 -18.92 -20.89 26.59
C VAL A 92 -17.64 -21.67 26.25
N ASP A 93 -17.55 -22.92 26.71
CA ASP A 93 -16.38 -23.78 26.50
C ASP A 93 -16.41 -24.57 25.17
N LEU A 94 -17.49 -24.43 24.39
CA LEU A 94 -17.64 -25.14 23.11
C LEU A 94 -17.12 -24.28 21.96
N SER A 95 -16.37 -24.89 21.04
CA SER A 95 -16.03 -24.27 19.77
C SER A 95 -17.22 -24.24 18.82
N ASP A 96 -17.17 -23.38 17.80
CA ASP A 96 -18.22 -23.31 16.78
C ASP A 96 -18.32 -24.61 15.97
N ASP A 97 -17.19 -25.29 15.71
CA ASP A 97 -17.18 -26.61 15.09
C ASP A 97 -17.87 -27.67 15.96
N GLN A 98 -17.71 -27.60 17.28
CA GLN A 98 -18.39 -28.50 18.22
C GLN A 98 -19.90 -28.24 18.27
N LEU A 99 -20.31 -26.97 18.21
CA LEU A 99 -21.73 -26.61 18.10
C LEU A 99 -22.34 -27.03 16.77
N ALA A 100 -21.60 -26.88 15.67
CA ALA A 100 -22.02 -27.34 14.34
C ALA A 100 -22.14 -28.87 14.27
N ALA A 101 -21.22 -29.60 14.91
CA ALA A 101 -21.32 -31.05 15.05
C ALA A 101 -22.52 -31.46 15.91
N ALA A 102 -22.76 -30.79 17.04
CA ALA A 102 -23.92 -31.03 17.88
C ALA A 102 -25.24 -30.78 17.14
N LEU A 103 -25.30 -29.78 16.26
CA LEU A 103 -26.48 -29.52 15.42
C LEU A 103 -26.84 -30.72 14.54
N ALA A 104 -25.84 -31.40 13.97
CA ALA A 104 -26.04 -32.58 13.11
C ALA A 104 -26.52 -33.83 13.89
N GLU A 105 -26.29 -33.89 15.20
CA GLU A 105 -26.74 -34.98 16.06
C GLU A 105 -28.17 -34.78 16.59
N LEU A 106 -28.74 -33.58 16.44
CA LEU A 106 -30.03 -33.17 17.01
C LEU A 106 -31.22 -33.33 16.04
N ASP A 107 -31.15 -34.25 15.06
CA ASP A 107 -32.16 -34.43 14.01
C ASP A 107 -33.61 -34.56 14.54
N ASP A 108 -33.79 -35.11 15.74
CA ASP A 108 -35.09 -35.34 16.36
C ASP A 108 -35.53 -34.25 17.38
N ASP A 109 -34.72 -33.20 17.60
CA ASP A 109 -35.00 -32.13 18.57
C ASP A 109 -34.94 -30.71 17.96
N PRO A 110 -36.03 -30.25 17.31
CA PRO A 110 -36.04 -28.96 16.62
C PRO A 110 -35.83 -27.76 17.57
N ARG A 111 -36.17 -27.90 18.85
CA ARG A 111 -35.97 -26.83 19.84
C ARG A 111 -34.50 -26.69 20.23
N ALA A 112 -33.78 -27.80 20.37
CA ALA A 112 -32.34 -27.76 20.60
C ALA A 112 -31.59 -27.24 19.37
N GLN A 113 -32.02 -27.61 18.16
CA GLN A 113 -31.45 -27.07 16.92
C GLN A 113 -31.60 -25.55 16.83
N GLU A 114 -32.80 -25.01 17.09
CA GLU A 114 -33.05 -23.57 17.11
C GLU A 114 -32.14 -22.86 18.11
N GLN A 115 -32.00 -23.41 19.33
CA GLN A 115 -31.15 -22.83 20.37
C GLN A 115 -29.65 -22.84 20.02
N VAL A 116 -29.16 -23.86 19.30
CA VAL A 116 -27.77 -23.89 18.79
C VAL A 116 -27.56 -22.80 17.74
N LEU A 117 -28.50 -22.64 16.81
CA LEU A 117 -28.44 -21.61 15.77
C LEU A 117 -28.47 -20.20 16.37
N ASP A 118 -29.37 -19.93 17.32
CA ASP A 118 -29.44 -18.64 18.02
C ASP A 118 -28.13 -18.31 18.74
N THR A 119 -27.48 -19.33 19.31
CA THR A 119 -26.19 -19.16 20.01
C THR A 119 -25.05 -18.87 19.04
N LEU A 120 -25.01 -19.56 17.90
CA LEU A 120 -24.03 -19.29 16.84
C LEU A 120 -24.22 -17.88 16.27
N GLU A 121 -25.46 -17.46 16.02
CA GLU A 121 -25.77 -16.09 15.56
C GLU A 121 -25.36 -15.04 16.60
N TRP A 122 -25.64 -15.27 17.88
CA TRP A 122 -25.19 -14.37 18.96
C TRP A 122 -23.66 -14.24 19.01
N ARG A 123 -22.91 -15.34 18.84
CA ARG A 123 -21.44 -15.32 18.80
C ARG A 123 -20.91 -14.56 17.60
N ASP A 124 -21.50 -14.75 16.42
CA ASP A 124 -21.14 -14.01 15.20
C ASP A 124 -21.38 -12.51 15.37
N GLN A 125 -22.52 -12.11 15.93
CA GLN A 125 -22.80 -10.70 16.23
C GLN A 125 -21.78 -10.10 17.21
N LEU A 126 -21.38 -10.85 18.24
CA LEU A 126 -20.36 -10.40 19.20
C LEU A 126 -18.97 -10.26 18.55
N ALA A 127 -18.59 -11.19 17.66
CA ALA A 127 -17.35 -11.12 16.89
C ALA A 127 -17.34 -9.89 15.97
N GLN A 128 -18.43 -9.65 15.24
CA GLN A 128 -18.59 -8.47 14.39
C GLN A 128 -18.50 -7.16 15.19
N GLN A 129 -19.08 -7.10 16.39
CA GLN A 129 -18.95 -5.93 17.27
C GLN A 129 -17.50 -5.69 17.70
N ARG A 130 -16.79 -6.74 18.11
CA ARG A 130 -15.37 -6.65 18.49
C ARG A 130 -14.50 -6.21 17.32
N ASP A 131 -14.72 -6.76 16.14
CA ASP A 131 -13.97 -6.39 14.93
C ASP A 131 -14.25 -4.93 14.53
N ALA A 132 -15.50 -4.46 14.67
CA ALA A 132 -15.86 -3.07 14.44
C ALA A 132 -15.19 -2.13 15.46
N GLU A 133 -15.11 -2.51 16.73
CA GLU A 133 -14.40 -1.74 17.76
C GLU A 133 -12.89 -1.67 17.49
N ILE A 134 -12.26 -2.79 17.12
CA ILE A 134 -10.85 -2.85 16.73
C ILE A 134 -10.61 -1.95 15.52
N ALA A 135 -11.42 -2.05 14.47
CA ALA A 135 -11.30 -1.23 13.28
C ALA A 135 -11.47 0.27 13.58
N ALA A 136 -12.41 0.64 14.45
CA ALA A 136 -12.59 2.02 14.87
C ALA A 136 -11.37 2.56 15.63
N HIS A 137 -10.77 1.74 16.51
CA HIS A 137 -9.55 2.10 17.22
C HIS A 137 -8.36 2.28 16.27
N GLU A 138 -8.20 1.40 15.29
CA GLU A 138 -7.14 1.49 14.28
C GLU A 138 -7.29 2.75 13.41
N GLN A 139 -8.51 3.10 13.01
CA GLN A 139 -8.78 4.33 12.26
C GLN A 139 -8.44 5.58 13.07
N GLU A 140 -8.74 5.59 14.37
CA GLU A 140 -8.38 6.67 15.28
C GLU A 140 -6.86 6.83 15.39
N GLN A 141 -6.13 5.73 15.59
CA GLN A 141 -4.68 5.72 15.67
C GLN A 141 -4.03 6.21 14.37
N GLU A 142 -4.54 5.78 13.23
CA GLU A 142 -4.07 6.25 11.92
C GLU A 142 -4.31 7.75 11.74
N ARG A 143 -5.47 8.25 12.16
CA ARG A 143 -5.76 9.69 12.13
C ARG A 143 -4.78 10.48 13.00
N GLN A 144 -4.56 10.04 14.24
CA GLN A 144 -3.60 10.67 15.15
C GLN A 144 -2.16 10.62 14.61
N ARG A 145 -1.76 9.50 14.00
CA ARG A 145 -0.45 9.36 13.35
C ARG A 145 -0.29 10.38 12.22
N ARG A 146 -1.28 10.50 11.33
CA ARG A 146 -1.27 11.48 10.24
C ARG A 146 -1.24 12.92 10.74
N GLU A 147 -2.05 13.24 11.74
CA GLU A 147 -2.06 14.57 12.36
C GLU A 147 -0.70 14.92 12.97
N ARG A 148 -0.08 13.96 13.68
CA ARG A 148 1.25 14.14 14.27
C ARG A 148 2.33 14.29 13.21
N GLU A 149 2.29 13.51 12.14
CA GLU A 149 3.21 13.62 11.02
C GLU A 149 3.07 14.96 10.30
N ALA A 150 1.83 15.38 10.01
CA ALA A 150 1.55 16.69 9.42
C ALA A 150 2.03 17.84 10.33
N ALA A 151 1.83 17.73 11.65
CA ALA A 151 2.33 18.71 12.61
C ALA A 151 3.87 18.75 12.65
N TRP A 152 4.52 17.58 12.60
CA TRP A 152 5.99 17.49 12.52
C TRP A 152 6.52 18.10 11.23
N GLN A 153 5.89 17.82 10.08
CA GLN A 153 6.25 18.42 8.80
C GLN A 153 6.09 19.95 8.82
N ALA A 154 4.95 20.44 9.32
CA ALA A 154 4.72 21.88 9.45
C ALA A 154 5.72 22.57 10.39
N ALA A 155 6.11 21.91 11.49
CA ALA A 155 7.13 22.41 12.40
C ALA A 155 8.51 22.43 11.72
N ALA A 156 8.87 21.36 10.99
CA ALA A 156 10.11 21.29 10.23
C ALA A 156 10.18 22.40 9.17
N GLU A 157 9.10 22.64 8.43
CA GLU A 157 9.01 23.74 7.46
C GLU A 157 9.14 25.12 8.13
N ALA A 158 8.57 25.29 9.33
CA ALA A 158 8.65 26.55 10.08
C ALA A 158 10.06 26.80 10.63
N GLU A 159 10.75 25.78 11.15
CA GLU A 159 12.15 25.87 11.58
C GLU A 159 13.11 26.08 10.39
N ASP A 160 12.76 25.52 9.23
CA ASP A 160 13.47 25.64 7.95
C ASP A 160 13.31 27.02 7.28
N ALA A 161 12.49 27.91 7.84
CA ALA A 161 12.24 29.22 7.25
C ALA A 161 13.42 30.20 7.39
N SER A 162 14.36 29.94 8.30
CA SER A 162 15.53 30.81 8.48
C SER A 162 16.59 30.54 7.41
N PRO A 163 16.98 31.54 6.60
CA PRO A 163 18.07 31.40 5.62
C PRO A 163 19.43 31.07 6.26
N LEU A 164 19.54 31.20 7.58
CA LEU A 164 20.75 30.89 8.31
C LEU A 164 20.96 29.38 8.49
N THR A 165 19.89 28.64 8.77
CA THR A 165 19.89 27.19 9.07
C THR A 165 19.76 26.30 7.83
N ASN A 166 19.15 26.79 6.74
CA ASN A 166 19.08 26.04 5.48
C ASN A 166 19.84 26.73 4.33
N PRO A 167 21.02 26.23 3.95
CA PRO A 167 21.82 26.78 2.85
C PRO A 167 21.11 26.74 1.50
N ALA A 168 20.22 25.78 1.26
CA ALA A 168 19.52 25.61 -0.02
C ALA A 168 18.43 26.68 -0.27
N ARG A 169 17.94 27.33 0.79
CA ARG A 169 16.97 28.44 0.71
C ARG A 169 17.60 29.82 0.77
N ARG A 170 18.93 29.91 0.95
CA ARG A 170 19.62 31.20 0.75
C ARG A 170 19.36 31.62 -0.69
N PRO A 171 18.91 32.85 -0.97
CA PRO A 171 18.88 33.33 -2.33
C PRO A 171 20.30 33.13 -2.85
N SER A 172 20.46 32.22 -3.83
CA SER A 172 21.74 31.98 -4.47
C SER A 172 22.28 33.36 -4.82
N ARG A 173 23.43 33.72 -4.28
CA ARG A 173 24.04 35.02 -4.59
C ARG A 173 24.05 35.10 -6.11
N GLN A 174 23.32 36.05 -6.68
CA GLN A 174 23.23 36.20 -8.14
C GLN A 174 24.57 36.76 -8.61
N LEU A 175 25.53 35.86 -8.75
CA LEU A 175 26.85 36.16 -9.24
C LEU A 175 26.77 36.32 -10.75
N SER A 176 27.41 37.36 -11.27
CA SER A 176 27.67 37.41 -12.71
C SER A 176 28.59 36.25 -13.09
N ALA A 177 28.58 35.84 -14.36
CA ALA A 177 29.47 34.80 -14.86
C ALA A 177 30.95 35.09 -14.55
N GLU A 178 31.34 36.36 -14.48
CA GLU A 178 32.71 36.77 -14.11
C GLU A 178 32.97 36.61 -12.61
N GLN A 179 31.99 36.88 -11.76
CA GLN A 179 32.13 36.66 -10.32
C GLN A 179 32.16 35.16 -10.00
N THR A 180 31.31 34.35 -10.63
CA THR A 180 31.37 32.89 -10.52
C THR A 180 32.73 32.36 -10.98
N CYS A 181 33.20 32.79 -12.16
CA CYS A 181 34.52 32.40 -12.67
C CYS A 181 35.65 32.76 -11.69
N ARG A 182 35.54 33.92 -11.00
CA ARG A 182 36.50 34.32 -9.99
C ARG A 182 36.46 33.44 -8.74
N GLU A 183 35.28 33.14 -8.22
CA GLU A 183 35.14 32.28 -7.04
C GLU A 183 35.64 30.86 -7.33
N GLU A 184 35.32 30.31 -8.49
CA GLU A 184 35.82 29.00 -8.94
C GLU A 184 37.34 28.98 -9.10
N TYR A 185 37.93 30.08 -9.59
CA TYR A 185 39.38 30.21 -9.65
C TYR A 185 40.02 30.24 -8.26
N ASP A 186 39.40 30.93 -7.30
CA ASP A 186 39.91 31.00 -5.94
C ASP A 186 39.84 29.61 -5.28
N VAL A 187 38.77 28.84 -5.51
CA VAL A 187 38.66 27.43 -5.10
C VAL A 187 39.73 26.57 -5.74
N HIS A 188 39.90 26.64 -7.06
CA HIS A 188 40.93 25.88 -7.78
C HIS A 188 42.34 26.19 -7.28
N THR A 189 42.63 27.46 -7.02
CA THR A 189 43.92 27.93 -6.48
C THR A 189 44.17 27.32 -5.10
N TYR A 190 43.14 27.30 -4.24
CA TYR A 190 43.24 26.72 -2.90
C TYR A 190 43.41 25.20 -2.94
N THR A 191 42.69 24.49 -3.81
CA THR A 191 42.87 23.04 -4.01
C THR A 191 44.28 22.71 -4.50
N SER A 192 44.77 23.45 -5.51
CA SER A 192 46.15 23.30 -6.01
C SER A 192 47.19 23.55 -4.93
N TYR A 193 46.93 24.49 -4.02
CA TYR A 193 47.80 24.75 -2.87
C TYR A 193 47.83 23.58 -1.90
N LEU A 194 46.68 22.99 -1.54
CA LEU A 194 46.62 21.85 -0.63
C LEU A 194 47.31 20.60 -1.21
N ASP A 195 47.15 20.37 -2.50
CA ASP A 195 47.81 19.26 -3.20
C ASP A 195 49.33 19.44 -3.18
N ALA A 196 49.80 20.66 -3.49
CA ALA A 196 51.22 20.99 -3.42
C ALA A 196 51.77 20.94 -2.00
N GLU A 197 51.03 21.40 -0.98
CA GLU A 197 51.43 21.34 0.42
C GLU A 197 51.61 19.87 0.87
N THR A 198 50.71 19.00 0.43
CA THR A 198 50.75 17.56 0.71
C THR A 198 51.95 16.90 0.03
N GLU A 199 52.18 17.17 -1.26
CA GLU A 199 53.29 16.55 -2.02
C GLU A 199 54.67 17.10 -1.63
N CYS A 200 54.79 18.41 -1.41
CA CYS A 200 56.04 19.08 -1.02
C CYS A 200 56.27 19.07 0.51
N ARG A 201 55.46 18.34 1.28
CA ARG A 201 55.58 18.21 2.75
C ARG A 201 55.68 19.57 3.46
N GLY A 202 54.93 20.56 2.98
CA GLY A 202 54.93 21.94 3.50
C GLY A 202 56.13 22.82 3.08
N GLN A 203 57.10 22.33 2.31
CA GLN A 203 58.27 23.09 1.85
C GLN A 203 57.98 23.86 0.55
N LEU A 204 57.08 24.84 0.61
CA LEU A 204 56.64 25.59 -0.58
C LEU A 204 57.52 26.81 -0.91
N LEU A 205 58.25 27.32 0.07
CA LEU A 205 59.04 28.55 -0.04
C LEU A 205 60.53 28.28 0.01
N ASN A 206 61.31 29.07 -0.70
CA ASN A 206 62.76 29.11 -0.52
C ASN A 206 63.16 29.95 0.70
N ARG A 207 64.45 29.91 1.05
CA ARG A 207 64.99 30.64 2.21
C ARG A 207 64.72 32.15 2.16
N GLU A 208 64.75 32.76 0.96
CA GLU A 208 64.47 34.19 0.79
C GLU A 208 62.97 34.51 0.99
N GLY A 209 62.08 33.65 0.51
CA GLY A 209 60.63 33.76 0.69
C GLY A 209 60.21 33.61 2.14
N LEU A 210 60.80 32.63 2.85
CA LEU A 210 60.62 32.44 4.30
C LEU A 210 61.10 33.66 5.09
N ALA A 211 62.30 34.17 4.80
CA ALA A 211 62.85 35.34 5.47
C ALA A 211 62.00 36.61 5.27
N ARG A 212 61.25 36.70 4.16
CA ARG A 212 60.35 37.81 3.86
C ARG A 212 58.91 37.58 4.33
N GLY A 213 58.58 36.44 4.94
CA GLY A 213 57.22 36.13 5.39
C GLY A 213 56.19 36.13 4.26
N ILE A 214 56.59 35.67 3.07
CA ILE A 214 55.68 35.56 1.93
C ILE A 214 54.64 34.48 2.23
N ASP A 215 53.37 34.78 2.02
CA ASP A 215 52.32 33.75 2.05
C ASP A 215 52.51 32.79 0.85
N PRO A 216 52.69 31.48 1.07
CA PRO A 216 52.88 30.53 -0.03
C PRO A 216 51.66 30.44 -0.95
N LEU A 217 50.43 30.60 -0.44
CA LEU A 217 49.20 30.57 -1.25
C LEU A 217 49.21 31.71 -2.29
N SER A 218 49.71 32.89 -1.93
CA SER A 218 49.87 34.03 -2.84
C SER A 218 50.75 33.75 -4.08
N LEU A 219 51.57 32.70 -4.08
CA LEU A 219 52.40 32.32 -5.22
C LEU A 219 51.61 31.63 -6.35
N PHE A 220 50.47 31.02 -6.04
CA PHE A 220 49.65 30.31 -7.02
C PHE A 220 48.90 31.30 -7.92
N SER A 221 48.34 32.37 -7.35
CA SER A 221 47.56 33.38 -8.08
C SER A 221 48.35 34.64 -8.49
N GLY A 222 49.56 34.84 -7.94
CA GLY A 222 50.37 36.04 -8.16
C GLY A 222 51.15 36.09 -9.49
N PRO A 223 52.00 37.12 -9.70
CA PRO A 223 52.83 37.25 -10.89
C PRO A 223 53.87 36.13 -11.03
N ALA A 224 54.15 35.68 -12.25
CA ALA A 224 55.10 34.58 -12.48
C ALA A 224 56.53 34.87 -12.01
N ALA A 225 57.00 36.11 -12.14
CA ALA A 225 58.31 36.52 -11.62
C ALA A 225 58.42 36.38 -10.09
N ARG A 226 57.34 36.68 -9.36
CA ARG A 226 57.29 36.54 -7.90
C ARG A 226 57.33 35.07 -7.49
N ALA A 227 56.51 34.24 -8.14
CA ALA A 227 56.52 32.79 -7.93
C ALA A 227 57.91 32.20 -8.21
N ARG A 228 58.52 32.53 -9.36
CA ARG A 228 59.90 32.11 -9.70
C ARG A 228 60.93 32.52 -8.67
N LYS A 229 60.78 33.69 -8.06
CA LYS A 229 61.77 34.20 -7.11
C LYS A 229 61.67 33.49 -5.76
N TYR A 230 60.46 33.20 -5.28
CA TYR A 230 60.25 32.76 -3.89
C TYR A 230 59.83 31.30 -3.71
N SER A 231 59.44 30.61 -4.78
CA SER A 231 59.11 29.18 -4.69
C SER A 231 60.34 28.34 -4.38
N SER A 232 60.13 27.28 -3.59
CA SER A 232 61.10 26.21 -3.39
C SER A 232 61.35 25.43 -4.69
N GLU A 233 62.41 24.63 -4.72
CA GLU A 233 62.68 23.74 -5.85
C GLU A 233 61.60 22.67 -6.00
N GLU A 234 61.10 22.13 -4.89
CA GLU A 234 60.01 21.14 -4.88
C GLU A 234 58.72 21.71 -5.48
N LEU A 235 58.34 22.94 -5.13
CA LEU A 235 57.15 23.58 -5.68
C LEU A 235 57.30 23.88 -7.18
N ARG A 236 58.51 24.22 -7.64
CA ARG A 236 58.78 24.38 -9.09
C ARG A 236 58.66 23.05 -9.82
N ALA A 237 59.20 21.98 -9.25
CA ALA A 237 59.06 20.64 -9.81
C ALA A 237 57.59 20.17 -9.82
N TRP A 238 56.82 20.54 -8.79
CA TRP A 238 55.38 20.28 -8.74
C TRP A 238 54.63 21.05 -9.84
N TRP A 239 54.90 22.34 -10.03
CA TRP A 239 54.30 23.12 -11.12
C TRP A 239 54.72 22.65 -12.51
N ALA A 240 55.93 22.12 -12.67
CA ALA A 240 56.36 21.55 -13.94
C ALA A 240 55.52 20.32 -14.34
N ARG A 241 55.07 19.54 -13.35
CA ARG A 241 54.21 18.35 -13.55
C ARG A 241 52.72 18.69 -13.68
N ASN A 242 52.22 19.53 -12.77
CA ASN A 242 50.78 19.80 -12.65
C ASN A 242 50.33 21.06 -13.41
N GLY A 243 51.28 21.90 -13.84
CA GLY A 243 51.01 23.20 -14.41
C GLY A 243 50.71 24.26 -13.34
N ARG A 244 50.85 25.52 -13.73
CA ARG A 244 50.38 26.66 -12.93
C ARG A 244 49.45 27.52 -13.77
N ILE A 245 48.16 27.32 -13.59
CA ILE A 245 47.12 28.05 -14.30
C ILE A 245 46.98 29.46 -13.70
N THR A 246 47.03 30.47 -14.56
CA THR A 246 46.78 31.87 -14.17
C THR A 246 45.29 32.21 -14.27
N TYR A 247 44.83 33.25 -13.57
CA TYR A 247 43.42 33.67 -13.67
C TYR A 247 43.00 33.99 -15.11
N THR A 248 43.90 34.58 -15.91
CA THR A 248 43.61 34.88 -17.32
C THR A 248 43.44 33.62 -18.16
N GLU A 249 44.26 32.59 -17.91
CA GLU A 249 44.13 31.29 -18.56
C GLU A 249 42.86 30.57 -18.11
N TRP A 250 42.58 30.54 -16.81
CA TRP A 250 41.35 29.97 -16.24
C TRP A 250 40.10 30.63 -16.80
N ARG A 251 40.09 31.97 -16.85
CA ARG A 251 38.97 32.75 -17.40
C ARG A 251 38.71 32.41 -18.86
N TYR A 252 39.76 32.23 -19.66
CA TYR A 252 39.63 31.80 -21.05
C TYR A 252 39.07 30.38 -21.15
N GLN A 253 39.57 29.43 -20.35
CA GLN A 253 39.05 28.05 -20.31
C GLN A 253 37.58 28.00 -19.90
N TRP A 254 37.16 28.85 -18.96
CA TRP A 254 35.80 28.88 -18.43
C TRP A 254 34.80 29.62 -19.32
N LEU A 255 35.17 30.80 -19.84
CA LEU A 255 34.26 31.68 -20.59
C LEU A 255 34.38 31.56 -22.12
N GLY A 256 35.47 31.00 -22.64
CA GLY A 256 35.66 30.75 -24.07
C GLY A 256 35.73 31.99 -24.96
N ARG A 257 35.95 33.19 -24.41
CA ARG A 257 35.93 34.46 -25.16
C ARG A 257 37.19 34.61 -26.02
N ASP A 258 37.04 34.95 -27.29
CA ASP A 258 38.17 35.16 -28.20
C ASP A 258 39.09 36.32 -27.77
N SER A 259 38.55 37.35 -27.11
CA SER A 259 39.34 38.46 -26.54
C SER A 259 40.37 37.99 -25.50
N ASP A 260 40.09 36.87 -24.83
CA ASP A 260 40.92 36.35 -23.75
C ASP A 260 41.98 35.36 -24.25
N ARG A 261 41.87 34.89 -25.50
CA ARG A 261 42.74 33.86 -26.08
C ARG A 261 44.21 34.28 -26.10
N GLU A 262 44.50 35.48 -26.62
CA GLU A 262 45.88 35.96 -26.75
C GLU A 262 46.50 36.30 -25.38
N ALA A 263 45.68 36.85 -24.47
CA ALA A 263 46.08 37.14 -23.10
C ALA A 263 46.38 35.85 -22.32
N ALA A 264 45.55 34.81 -22.49
CA ALA A 264 45.77 33.49 -21.90
C ALA A 264 47.03 32.83 -22.47
N ARG A 265 47.26 32.90 -23.79
CA ARG A 265 48.48 32.38 -24.42
C ARG A 265 49.74 33.04 -23.86
N THR A 266 49.72 34.37 -23.73
CA THR A 266 50.83 35.14 -23.16
C THR A 266 51.04 34.80 -21.68
N ALA A 267 49.96 34.72 -20.91
CA ALA A 267 50.02 34.38 -19.49
C ALA A 267 50.54 32.96 -19.25
N LYS A 268 50.15 31.99 -20.10
CA LYS A 268 50.66 30.62 -20.06
C LYS A 268 52.16 30.56 -20.31
N PHE A 269 52.65 31.23 -21.35
CA PHE A 269 54.08 31.32 -21.65
C PHE A 269 54.88 31.99 -20.52
N GLN A 270 54.30 33.00 -19.88
CA GLN A 270 54.93 33.68 -18.75
C GLN A 270 54.85 32.86 -17.45
N SER A 271 53.81 32.04 -17.28
CA SER A 271 53.67 31.10 -16.17
C SER A 271 54.79 30.06 -16.25
N LEU A 272 55.10 29.42 -15.13
CA LEU A 272 56.25 28.52 -15.01
C LEU A 272 56.11 27.19 -15.77
N GLY A 273 55.18 27.08 -16.73
CA GLY A 273 54.89 25.84 -17.46
C GLY A 273 54.65 26.05 -18.95
N GLU A 274 55.64 25.71 -19.76
CA GLU A 274 55.35 24.74 -20.81
C GLU A 274 55.36 23.37 -20.12
N ALA A 275 54.18 22.88 -19.75
CA ALA A 275 54.04 21.45 -19.44
C ALA A 275 54.33 20.72 -20.76
N THR A 276 55.47 20.03 -20.84
CA THR A 276 55.68 19.04 -21.89
C THR A 276 54.65 17.94 -21.66
N ALA A 277 53.60 17.94 -22.49
CA ALA A 277 52.63 16.85 -22.57
C ALA A 277 53.30 15.55 -23.00
#